data_AF-A0A356XI18-F1
#
_entry.id   AF-A0A356XI18-F1
#
_cell.length_a   1.000
_cell.length_b   1.000
_cell.length_c   1.000
_cell.angle_alpha   90.00
_cell.angle_beta   90.00
_cell.angle_gamma   90.00
#
_symmetry.space_group_name_H-M   'P 1'
#
loop_
_entity.id
_entity.type
_entity.pdbx_description
1 polymer ?
#
loop_
_entity_poly.entity_id
_entity_poly.type
_entity_poly.pdbx_seq_one_letter_code
_entity_poly.pdbx_strand_id
1 'polypeptide(L)'
;MKIAVSGKGGTGKTTIAACLASYMASRGARVLAVDADADTSLGLALGLGAEELDAIPPLVELEDLLAKAMGSGAYYPLNPDLEWIPERYSVEVGKIRFLRMGDVKKGGSECYCRENIFLQSLISFLVLSPGQDVILDMGAGIEHLARGTAQAVDLLLIVTEPGLSSLRTAVNCETLARDLGISNIQYIGNKTS
;
A
#
# COMPACT_ATOMS: atom_id res chain seq x y z
N MET A 1 -14.18 -1.31 4.23
CA MET A 1 -13.74 -0.07 3.59
C MET A 1 -12.29 -0.22 3.14
N LYS A 2 -12.01 0.07 1.87
CA LYS A 2 -10.70 -0.06 1.24
C LYS A 2 -10.27 1.31 0.73
N ILE A 3 -9.25 1.89 1.36
CA ILE A 3 -8.78 3.23 1.03
C ILE A 3 -7.34 3.14 0.55
N ALA A 4 -7.07 3.70 -0.62
CA ALA A 4 -5.72 3.91 -1.12
C ALA A 4 -5.33 5.38 -0.94
N VAL A 5 -4.10 5.63 -0.49
CA VAL A 5 -3.55 6.97 -0.36
C VAL A 5 -2.36 7.09 -1.30
N SER A 6 -2.41 8.04 -2.23
CA SER A 6 -1.37 8.26 -3.25
C SER A 6 -1.12 9.76 -3.45
N GLY A 7 -0.13 10.12 -4.27
CA GLY A 7 0.31 11.50 -4.48
C GLY A 7 1.83 11.66 -4.46
N LYS A 8 2.31 12.84 -4.86
CA LYS A 8 3.75 13.08 -5.05
C LYS A 8 4.58 12.76 -3.79
N GLY A 9 5.83 12.32 -3.99
CA GLY A 9 6.79 12.16 -2.89
C GLY A 9 6.88 13.44 -2.03
N GLY A 10 6.88 13.26 -0.71
CA GLY A 10 6.97 14.35 0.26
C GLY A 10 5.66 15.07 0.61
N THR A 11 4.51 14.80 -0.05
CA THR A 11 3.25 15.52 0.22
C THR A 11 2.57 15.18 1.55
N GLY A 12 3.10 14.22 2.31
CA GLY A 12 2.57 13.79 3.62
C GLY A 12 1.55 12.66 3.57
N LYS A 13 1.53 11.86 2.48
CA LYS A 13 0.67 10.67 2.32
C LYS A 13 0.66 9.75 3.54
N THR A 14 1.84 9.29 3.95
CA THR A 14 2.05 8.39 5.08
C THR A 14 1.48 8.94 6.38
N THR A 15 1.64 10.25 6.62
CA THR A 15 1.05 10.91 7.79
C THR A 15 -0.47 10.89 7.73
N ILE A 16 -1.05 11.21 6.57
CA ILE A 16 -2.50 11.16 6.36
C ILE A 16 -3.04 9.73 6.50
N ALA A 17 -2.34 8.74 5.93
CA ALA A 17 -2.68 7.32 6.04
C ALA A 17 -2.67 6.85 7.50
N ALA A 18 -1.63 7.18 8.27
CA ALA A 18 -1.53 6.87 9.69
C ALA A 18 -2.64 7.53 10.53
N CYS A 19 -2.92 8.82 10.28
CA CYS A 19 -4.01 9.56 10.94
C CYS A 19 -5.37 8.92 10.64
N LEU A 20 -5.62 8.55 9.38
CA LEU A 20 -6.86 7.92 8.97
C LEU A 20 -7.03 6.52 9.60
N ALA A 21 -5.98 5.72 9.59
CA ALA A 21 -5.97 4.41 10.24
C ALA A 21 -6.24 4.53 11.75
N SER A 22 -5.58 5.47 12.42
CA SER A 22 -5.77 5.78 13.85
C SER A 22 -7.19 6.25 14.15
N TYR A 23 -7.73 7.15 13.32
CA TYR A 23 -9.10 7.62 13.45
C TYR A 23 -10.11 6.47 13.31
N MET A 24 -10.00 5.66 12.26
CA MET A 24 -10.89 4.51 12.05
C MET A 24 -10.79 3.50 13.20
N ALA A 25 -9.58 3.17 13.65
CA ALA A 25 -9.38 2.27 14.79
C ALA A 25 -9.95 2.83 16.10
N SER A 26 -9.84 4.15 16.33
CA SER A 26 -10.47 4.81 17.49
C SER A 26 -11.99 4.71 17.49
N ARG A 27 -12.60 4.55 16.30
CA ARG A 27 -14.04 4.36 16.09
C ARG A 27 -14.46 2.88 16.13
N GLY A 28 -13.54 1.97 16.46
CA GLY A 28 -13.80 0.54 16.59
C GLY A 28 -13.65 -0.27 15.30
N ALA A 29 -13.17 0.34 14.21
CA ALA A 29 -12.86 -0.40 12.99
C ALA A 29 -11.65 -1.32 13.18
N ARG A 30 -11.66 -2.48 12.51
CA ARG A 30 -10.50 -3.38 12.44
C ARG A 30 -9.66 -3.00 11.22
N VAL A 31 -8.61 -2.23 11.45
CA VAL A 31 -7.81 -1.62 10.39
C VAL A 31 -6.55 -2.45 10.12
N LEU A 32 -6.31 -2.75 8.85
CA LEU A 32 -5.00 -3.12 8.31
C LEU A 32 -4.37 -1.90 7.64
N ALA A 33 -3.28 -1.41 8.19
CA ALA A 33 -2.45 -0.39 7.57
C ALA A 33 -1.31 -1.07 6.81
N VAL A 34 -1.21 -0.80 5.52
CA VAL A 34 -0.29 -1.48 4.61
C VAL A 34 0.68 -0.44 4.05
N ASP A 35 1.97 -0.68 4.26
CA ASP A 35 3.05 0.13 3.72
C ASP A 35 3.51 -0.44 2.38
N ALA A 36 3.13 0.21 1.29
CA ALA A 36 3.44 -0.19 -0.08
C ALA A 36 4.41 0.80 -0.76
N ASP A 37 5.19 1.56 0.01
CA ASP A 37 6.23 2.46 -0.48
C ASP A 37 7.54 2.20 0.29
N ALA A 38 8.65 1.94 -0.42
CA ALA A 38 9.94 1.67 0.22
C ALA A 38 10.58 2.90 0.87
N ASP A 39 10.19 4.11 0.43
CA ASP A 39 10.84 5.36 0.85
C ASP A 39 10.17 5.98 2.08
N THR A 40 9.10 5.38 2.59
CA THR A 40 8.35 5.90 3.72
C THR A 40 8.16 4.85 4.81
N SER A 41 7.82 5.32 6.01
CA SER A 41 7.60 4.45 7.15
C SER A 41 6.25 4.76 7.76
N LEU A 42 5.22 4.12 7.23
CA LEU A 42 3.89 4.11 7.83
C LEU A 42 3.95 3.55 9.25
N GLY A 43 4.83 2.58 9.50
CA GLY A 43 5.07 2.02 10.83
C GLY A 43 5.49 3.05 11.87
N LEU A 44 6.48 3.91 11.55
CA LEU A 44 6.90 5.00 12.45
C LEU A 44 5.76 6.02 12.66
N ALA A 45 5.03 6.35 11.60
CA ALA A 45 3.90 7.29 11.69
C ALA A 45 2.73 6.74 12.54
N LEU A 46 2.57 5.41 12.61
CA LEU A 46 1.64 4.72 13.50
C LEU A 46 2.14 4.59 14.94
N GLY A 47 3.42 4.88 15.19
CA GLY A 47 4.02 4.88 16.52
C GLY A 47 4.91 3.70 16.86
N LEU A 48 5.31 2.87 15.89
CA LEU A 48 6.38 1.88 16.10
C LEU A 48 7.71 2.60 16.37
N GLY A 49 8.54 2.02 17.24
CA GLY A 49 9.93 2.43 17.40
C GLY A 49 10.76 2.09 16.16
N ALA A 50 11.85 2.82 15.94
CA ALA A 50 12.76 2.56 14.82
C ALA A 50 13.34 1.14 14.87
N GLU A 51 13.78 0.68 16.05
CA GLU A 51 14.32 -0.67 16.23
C GLU A 51 13.27 -1.75 15.98
N GLU A 52 12.02 -1.52 16.38
CA GLU A 52 10.90 -2.45 16.12
C GLU A 52 10.61 -2.54 14.62
N LEU A 53 10.63 -1.41 13.92
CA LEU A 53 10.41 -1.39 12.48
C LEU A 53 11.55 -2.04 11.70
N ASP A 54 12.79 -1.83 12.10
CA ASP A 54 13.97 -2.45 11.48
C ASP A 54 13.95 -3.98 11.64
N ALA A 55 13.33 -4.48 12.72
CA ALA A 55 13.09 -5.90 12.93
C ALA A 55 11.97 -6.48 12.06
N ILE A 56 11.19 -5.65 11.35
CA ILE A 56 10.12 -6.05 10.44
C ILE A 56 10.63 -5.92 9.00
N PRO A 57 11.17 -7.00 8.41
CA PRO A 57 11.62 -6.98 7.02
C PRO A 57 10.43 -6.77 6.08
N PRO A 58 10.60 -6.02 4.97
CA PRO A 58 9.59 -5.94 3.93
C PRO A 58 9.28 -7.31 3.34
N LEU A 59 8.01 -7.61 3.06
CA LEU A 59 7.59 -8.91 2.50
C LEU A 59 8.31 -9.26 1.19
N VAL A 60 8.58 -8.25 0.36
CA VAL A 60 9.33 -8.40 -0.90
C VAL A 60 10.77 -8.89 -0.70
N GLU A 61 11.35 -8.74 0.48
CA GLU A 61 12.72 -9.19 0.78
C GLU A 61 12.77 -10.62 1.36
N LEU A 62 11.61 -11.25 1.59
CA LEU A 62 11.51 -12.58 2.20
C LEU A 62 11.45 -13.68 1.14
N GLU A 63 12.60 -14.23 0.75
CA GLU A 63 12.69 -15.25 -0.31
C GLU A 63 11.84 -16.50 0.00
N ASP A 64 11.84 -16.98 1.23
CA ASP A 64 11.01 -18.14 1.63
C ASP A 64 9.51 -17.85 1.48
N LEU A 65 9.10 -16.60 1.75
CA LEU A 65 7.71 -16.17 1.55
C LEU A 65 7.39 -16.14 0.07
N LEU A 66 8.24 -15.50 -0.74
CA LEU A 66 8.06 -15.40 -2.19
C LEU A 66 8.01 -16.79 -2.84
N ALA A 67 8.93 -17.68 -2.49
CA ALA A 67 8.96 -19.05 -2.99
C ALA A 67 7.71 -19.84 -2.59
N LYS A 68 7.18 -19.63 -1.38
CA LYS A 68 5.95 -20.29 -0.92
C LYS A 68 4.70 -19.73 -1.62
N ALA A 69 4.61 -18.41 -1.76
CA ALA A 69 3.45 -17.74 -2.33
C ALA A 69 3.40 -17.87 -3.87
N MET A 70 4.54 -17.71 -4.53
CA MET A 70 4.67 -17.62 -5.99
C MET A 70 5.26 -18.89 -6.61
N GLY A 71 5.62 -19.89 -5.81
CA GLY A 71 6.34 -21.07 -6.28
C GLY A 71 7.81 -20.76 -6.64
N SER A 72 8.55 -21.83 -6.93
CA SER A 72 9.94 -21.77 -7.38
C SER A 72 10.04 -22.11 -8.87
N GLY A 73 10.71 -21.28 -9.68
CA GLY A 73 11.03 -21.57 -11.08
C GLY A 73 10.46 -20.55 -12.08
N ALA A 74 10.22 -20.99 -13.33
CA ALA A 74 9.79 -20.15 -14.44
C ALA A 74 8.27 -19.94 -14.55
N TYR A 75 7.48 -20.62 -13.72
CA TYR A 75 6.03 -20.56 -13.74
C TYR A 75 5.50 -19.97 -12.43
N TYR A 76 4.87 -18.81 -12.52
CA TYR A 76 4.22 -18.15 -11.39
C TYR A 76 2.70 -18.44 -11.41
N PRO A 77 2.09 -18.75 -10.25
CA PRO A 77 0.65 -18.94 -10.16
C PRO A 77 -0.05 -17.63 -10.53
N LEU A 78 -1.08 -17.73 -11.38
CA LEU A 78 -1.93 -16.58 -11.73
C LEU A 78 -2.81 -16.12 -10.56
N ASN A 79 -3.11 -17.02 -9.62
CA ASN A 79 -3.91 -16.74 -8.44
C ASN A 79 -3.28 -17.45 -7.21
N PRO A 80 -2.23 -16.86 -6.60
CA PRO A 80 -1.61 -17.44 -5.42
C PRO A 80 -2.54 -17.40 -4.21
N ASP A 81 -2.43 -18.40 -3.32
CA ASP A 81 -3.07 -18.36 -2.01
C ASP A 81 -2.25 -17.47 -1.06
N LEU A 82 -2.84 -16.33 -0.68
CA LEU A 82 -2.22 -15.28 0.14
C LEU A 82 -2.96 -15.07 1.47
N GLU A 83 -3.97 -15.88 1.79
CA GLU A 83 -4.84 -15.66 2.96
C GLU A 83 -4.08 -15.66 4.30
N TRP A 84 -2.99 -16.44 4.36
CA TRP A 84 -2.14 -16.61 5.54
C TRP A 84 -1.18 -15.44 5.78
N ILE A 85 -0.96 -14.55 4.81
CA ILE A 85 0.08 -13.50 4.90
C ILE A 85 -0.28 -12.43 5.93
N PRO A 86 -1.46 -11.78 5.90
CA PRO A 86 -1.78 -10.74 6.88
C PRO A 86 -1.77 -11.27 8.30
N GLU A 87 -2.18 -12.52 8.51
CA GLU A 87 -2.19 -13.12 9.84
C GLU A 87 -0.78 -13.40 10.37
N ARG A 88 0.15 -13.81 9.51
CA ARG A 88 1.49 -14.23 9.91
C ARG A 88 2.53 -13.11 9.94
N TYR A 89 2.38 -12.09 9.09
CA TYR A 89 3.40 -11.05 8.90
C TYR A 89 2.93 -9.65 9.26
N SER A 90 1.71 -9.48 9.77
CA SER A 90 1.34 -8.21 10.39
C SER A 90 1.78 -8.15 11.85
N VAL A 91 2.04 -6.94 12.32
CA VAL A 91 2.29 -6.64 13.74
C VAL A 91 1.19 -5.74 14.28
N GLU A 92 0.90 -5.85 15.57
CA GLU A 92 -0.07 -4.98 16.22
C GLU A 92 0.58 -3.66 16.67
N VAL A 93 -0.04 -2.55 16.27
CA VAL A 93 0.29 -1.19 16.73
C VAL A 93 -0.96 -0.62 17.39
N GLY A 94 -1.08 -0.87 18.69
CA GLY A 94 -2.30 -0.56 19.45
C GLY A 94 -3.50 -1.37 18.94
N LYS A 95 -4.42 -0.73 18.21
CA LYS A 95 -5.63 -1.36 17.63
C LYS A 95 -5.53 -1.60 16.12
N ILE A 96 -4.38 -1.30 15.52
CA ILE A 96 -4.14 -1.36 14.09
C ILE A 96 -3.21 -2.54 13.82
N ARG A 97 -3.50 -3.33 12.78
CA ARG A 97 -2.52 -4.28 12.25
C ARG A 97 -1.70 -3.59 11.17
N PHE A 98 -0.39 -3.62 11.29
CA PHE A 98 0.55 -3.03 10.34
C PHE A 98 1.19 -4.12 9.49
N LEU A 99 1.23 -3.95 8.18
CA LEU A 99 1.85 -4.87 7.22
C LEU A 99 2.83 -4.10 6.34
N ARG A 100 4.10 -4.50 6.35
CA ARG A 100 5.15 -3.85 5.55
C ARG A 100 5.41 -4.62 4.26
N MET A 101 4.85 -4.18 3.13
CA MET A 101 5.08 -4.85 1.84
C MET A 101 6.47 -4.55 1.29
N GLY A 102 6.88 -3.28 1.32
CA GLY A 102 8.06 -2.77 0.60
C GLY A 102 7.80 -2.50 -0.88
N ASP A 103 8.83 -2.02 -1.58
CA ASP A 103 8.82 -1.81 -3.03
C ASP A 103 10.05 -2.49 -3.67
N VAL A 104 9.96 -2.75 -4.96
CA VAL A 104 11.04 -3.35 -5.75
C VAL A 104 12.16 -2.33 -5.94
N LYS A 105 13.37 -2.66 -5.48
CA LYS A 105 14.56 -1.82 -5.65
C LYS A 105 14.83 -1.60 -7.14
N LYS A 106 14.76 -0.34 -7.60
CA LYS A 106 14.93 0.04 -9.03
C LYS A 106 16.38 0.02 -9.54
N GLY A 107 17.29 -0.71 -8.89
CA GLY A 107 18.71 -0.74 -9.23
C GLY A 107 19.26 -2.15 -9.37
N GLY A 108 19.79 -2.50 -10.54
CA GLY A 108 20.38 -3.81 -10.83
C GLY A 108 19.83 -4.44 -12.11
N SER A 109 20.61 -5.32 -12.74
CA SER A 109 20.26 -6.07 -13.96
C SER A 109 19.36 -7.29 -13.71
N GLU A 110 18.75 -7.38 -12.53
CA GLU A 110 17.96 -8.53 -12.11
C GLU A 110 16.50 -8.41 -12.58
N CYS A 111 15.89 -9.55 -12.88
CA CYS A 111 14.52 -9.64 -13.37
C CYS A 111 13.54 -9.65 -12.20
N TYR A 112 13.00 -8.49 -11.84
CA TYR A 112 12.08 -8.32 -10.70
C TYR A 112 10.62 -8.73 -10.96
N CYS A 113 10.39 -9.67 -11.89
CA CYS A 113 9.04 -10.04 -12.28
C CYS A 113 8.29 -10.75 -11.14
N ARG A 114 8.98 -11.55 -10.32
CA ARG A 114 8.35 -12.33 -9.25
C ARG A 114 7.81 -11.42 -8.15
N GLU A 115 8.63 -10.47 -7.71
CA GLU A 115 8.36 -9.50 -6.67
C GLU A 115 7.20 -8.59 -7.08
N ASN A 116 7.24 -8.08 -8.31
CA ASN A 116 6.16 -7.23 -8.83
C ASN A 116 4.82 -7.98 -8.90
N ILE A 117 4.82 -9.21 -9.42
CA ILE A 117 3.60 -10.03 -9.48
C ILE A 117 3.11 -10.34 -8.07
N PHE A 118 4.02 -10.63 -7.13
CA PHE A 118 3.67 -10.86 -5.72
C PHE A 118 3.00 -9.64 -5.09
N LEU A 119 3.61 -8.44 -5.20
CA LEU A 119 3.06 -7.20 -4.65
C LEU A 119 1.68 -6.88 -5.24
N GLN A 120 1.51 -7.02 -6.56
CA GLN A 120 0.23 -6.83 -7.24
C GLN A 120 -0.83 -7.83 -6.78
N SER A 121 -0.44 -9.11 -6.62
CA SER A 121 -1.34 -10.17 -6.15
C SER A 121 -1.75 -9.93 -4.70
N LEU A 122 -0.82 -9.50 -3.85
CA LEU A 122 -1.10 -9.19 -2.46
C LEU A 122 -2.03 -7.99 -2.32
N ILE A 123 -1.78 -6.88 -3.02
CA ILE A 123 -2.69 -5.73 -3.01
C ILE A 123 -4.08 -6.15 -3.50
N SER A 124 -4.14 -6.90 -4.61
CA SER A 124 -5.40 -7.43 -5.16
C SER A 124 -6.16 -8.27 -4.14
N PHE A 125 -5.47 -9.17 -3.44
CA PHE A 125 -6.04 -9.96 -2.35
C PHE A 125 -6.58 -9.06 -1.22
N LEU A 126 -5.80 -8.08 -0.77
CA LEU A 126 -6.15 -7.20 0.36
C LEU A 126 -7.37 -6.31 0.06
N VAL A 127 -7.49 -5.79 -1.16
CA VAL A 127 -8.64 -4.96 -1.56
C VAL A 127 -9.90 -5.78 -1.78
N LEU A 128 -9.79 -7.03 -2.24
CA LEU A 128 -10.94 -7.91 -2.46
C LEU A 128 -11.41 -8.62 -1.17
N SER A 129 -10.54 -8.77 -0.17
CA SER A 129 -10.86 -9.52 1.05
C SER A 129 -11.96 -8.84 1.88
N PRO A 130 -13.09 -9.52 2.16
CA PRO A 130 -14.19 -8.93 2.94
C PRO A 130 -13.88 -8.84 4.44
N GLY A 131 -14.62 -7.99 5.16
CA GLY A 131 -14.65 -8.00 6.65
C GLY A 131 -13.46 -7.32 7.36
N GLN A 132 -12.55 -6.71 6.60
CA GLN A 132 -11.41 -5.94 7.13
C GLN A 132 -11.29 -4.60 6.42
N ASP A 133 -11.11 -3.53 7.19
CA ASP A 133 -10.82 -2.21 6.66
C ASP A 133 -9.32 -2.12 6.32
N VAL A 134 -8.99 -1.63 5.13
CA VAL A 134 -7.60 -1.57 4.65
C VAL A 134 -7.26 -0.15 4.25
N ILE A 135 -6.14 0.35 4.76
CA ILE A 135 -5.49 1.59 4.35
C ILE A 135 -4.20 1.21 3.63
N LEU A 136 -4.13 1.45 2.33
CA LEU A 136 -2.93 1.27 1.51
C LEU A 136 -2.20 2.61 1.42
N ASP A 137 -1.03 2.74 2.07
CA ASP A 137 -0.12 3.86 1.83
C ASP A 137 0.73 3.52 0.61
N MET A 138 0.40 4.16 -0.52
CA MET A 138 1.05 3.91 -1.80
C MET A 138 2.06 5.01 -2.12
N GLY A 139 2.99 4.71 -3.03
CA GLY A 139 3.94 5.67 -3.56
C GLY A 139 3.31 6.78 -4.43
N ALA A 140 4.12 7.35 -5.32
CA ALA A 140 3.71 8.47 -6.17
C ALA A 140 2.63 8.13 -7.21
N GLY A 141 2.42 6.85 -7.47
CA GLY A 141 1.39 6.35 -8.36
C GLY A 141 0.60 5.20 -7.73
N ILE A 142 -0.12 4.51 -8.61
CA ILE A 142 -1.01 3.39 -8.29
C ILE A 142 -0.71 2.17 -9.16
N GLU A 143 0.52 2.06 -9.66
CA GLU A 143 0.99 1.02 -10.59
C GLU A 143 0.87 -0.41 -10.05
N HIS A 144 0.79 -0.57 -8.73
CA HIS A 144 0.57 -1.87 -8.09
C HIS A 144 -0.92 -2.27 -8.04
N LEU A 145 -1.86 -1.38 -8.38
CA LEU A 145 -3.27 -1.71 -8.53
C LEU A 145 -3.54 -2.26 -9.94
N ALA A 146 -4.03 -3.49 -10.01
CA ALA A 146 -4.45 -4.09 -11.27
C ALA A 146 -5.83 -3.58 -11.68
N ARG A 147 -6.06 -3.41 -13.00
CA ARG A 147 -7.35 -2.94 -13.56
C ARG A 147 -8.56 -3.73 -13.04
N GLY A 148 -8.43 -5.04 -12.85
CA GLY A 148 -9.52 -5.90 -12.38
C GLY A 148 -9.85 -5.74 -10.89
N THR A 149 -8.93 -5.19 -10.09
CA THR A 149 -9.07 -5.11 -8.63
C THR A 149 -9.11 -3.68 -8.10
N ALA A 150 -8.70 -2.71 -8.91
CA ALA A 150 -8.78 -1.28 -8.57
C ALA A 150 -10.23 -0.83 -8.26
N GLN A 151 -11.23 -1.41 -8.92
CA GLN A 151 -12.65 -1.12 -8.66
C GLN A 151 -13.10 -1.51 -7.24
N ALA A 152 -12.36 -2.37 -6.55
CA ALA A 152 -12.64 -2.73 -5.16
C ALA A 152 -12.12 -1.70 -4.14
N VAL A 153 -11.38 -0.68 -4.61
CA VAL A 153 -10.99 0.47 -3.79
C VAL A 153 -12.21 1.39 -3.63
N ASP A 154 -12.72 1.50 -2.40
CA ASP A 154 -13.87 2.33 -2.06
C ASP A 154 -13.56 3.84 -2.17
N LEU A 155 -12.29 4.20 -1.97
CA LEU A 155 -11.82 5.59 -2.00
C LEU A 155 -10.33 5.65 -2.33
N LEU A 156 -9.96 6.42 -3.35
CA LEU A 156 -8.60 6.88 -3.58
C LEU A 156 -8.44 8.32 -3.06
N LEU A 157 -7.53 8.52 -2.12
CA LEU A 157 -7.13 9.83 -1.61
C LEU A 157 -5.83 10.28 -2.25
N ILE A 158 -5.89 11.37 -3.00
CA ILE A 158 -4.72 11.98 -3.63
C ILE A 158 -4.25 13.16 -2.78
N VAL A 159 -3.10 13.01 -2.11
CA VAL A 159 -2.52 14.06 -1.26
C VAL A 159 -1.60 14.97 -2.09
N THR A 160 -1.89 16.27 -2.08
CA THR A 160 -1.17 17.27 -2.88
C THR A 160 -0.80 18.50 -2.06
N GLU A 161 0.32 19.12 -2.43
CA GLU A 161 0.76 20.43 -1.91
C GLU A 161 0.35 21.57 -2.87
N PRO A 162 0.33 22.84 -2.39
CA PRO A 162 0.04 24.02 -3.22
C PRO A 162 1.22 24.36 -4.14
N GLY A 163 1.54 23.47 -5.07
CA GLY A 163 2.61 23.64 -6.05
C GLY A 163 2.30 22.94 -7.36
N LEU A 164 2.63 23.58 -8.49
CA LEU A 164 2.31 23.10 -9.83
C LEU A 164 2.78 21.67 -10.10
N SER A 165 3.96 21.30 -9.59
CA SER A 165 4.48 19.94 -9.77
C SER A 165 3.65 18.89 -9.02
N SER A 166 3.19 19.19 -7.80
CA SER A 166 2.32 18.30 -7.03
C SER A 166 0.94 18.16 -7.67
N LEU A 167 0.37 19.28 -8.14
CA LEU A 167 -0.91 19.28 -8.83
C LEU A 167 -0.87 18.46 -10.13
N ARG A 168 0.22 18.54 -10.91
CA ARG A 168 0.40 17.70 -12.10
C ARG A 168 0.45 16.20 -11.75
N THR A 169 1.16 15.82 -10.70
CA THR A 169 1.16 14.43 -10.22
C THR A 169 -0.24 13.99 -9.79
N ALA A 170 -1.00 14.87 -9.12
CA ALA A 170 -2.37 14.58 -8.71
C ALA A 170 -3.30 14.34 -9.92
N VAL A 171 -3.20 15.17 -10.96
CA VAL A 171 -3.95 14.98 -12.22
C VAL A 171 -3.55 13.68 -12.93
N ASN A 172 -2.25 13.36 -12.99
CA ASN A 172 -1.80 12.11 -13.60
C ASN A 172 -2.32 10.88 -12.83
N CYS A 173 -2.29 10.94 -11.50
CA CYS A 173 -2.81 9.89 -10.64
C CYS A 173 -4.33 9.71 -10.82
N GLU A 174 -5.08 10.81 -10.95
CA GLU A 174 -6.51 10.75 -11.24
C GLU A 174 -6.80 10.09 -12.60
N THR A 175 -6.08 10.48 -13.65
CA THR A 175 -6.25 9.88 -14.98
C THR A 175 -6.01 8.37 -14.93
N LEU A 176 -4.91 7.93 -14.31
CA LEU A 176 -4.62 6.51 -14.13
C LEU A 176 -5.71 5.80 -13.31
N ALA A 177 -6.20 6.43 -12.24
CA ALA A 177 -7.23 5.85 -11.38
C ALA A 177 -8.55 5.64 -12.14
N ARG A 178 -8.94 6.62 -12.96
CA ARG A 178 -10.13 6.51 -13.82
C ARG A 178 -9.97 5.42 -14.89
N ASP A 179 -8.79 5.33 -15.50
CA ASP A 179 -8.48 4.27 -16.48
C ASP A 179 -8.52 2.86 -15.87
N LEU A 180 -8.20 2.74 -14.58
CA LEU A 180 -8.31 1.52 -13.79
C LEU A 180 -9.74 1.28 -13.24
N GLY A 181 -10.66 2.24 -13.40
CA GLY A 181 -12.06 2.11 -13.00
C GLY A 181 -12.36 2.49 -11.55
N ILE A 182 -11.45 3.17 -10.85
CA ILE A 182 -11.72 3.71 -9.51
C ILE A 182 -12.73 4.84 -9.65
N SER A 183 -13.88 4.70 -8.97
CA SER A 183 -15.01 5.61 -9.11
C SER A 183 -14.99 6.78 -8.14
N ASN A 184 -14.41 6.59 -6.95
CA ASN A 184 -14.39 7.59 -5.89
C ASN A 184 -12.96 8.07 -5.63
N ILE A 185 -12.66 9.27 -6.12
CA ILE A 185 -11.36 9.92 -6.02
C ILE A 185 -11.56 11.24 -5.30
N GLN A 186 -10.81 11.47 -4.22
CA GLN A 186 -10.86 12.70 -3.43
C GLN A 186 -9.45 13.25 -3.23
N TYR A 187 -9.36 14.55 -2.94
CA TYR A 187 -8.08 15.24 -2.78
C TYR A 187 -7.91 15.75 -1.36
N ILE A 188 -6.67 15.75 -0.89
CA ILE A 188 -6.28 16.42 0.35
C ILE A 188 -5.19 17.44 0.01
N GLY A 189 -5.52 18.72 0.16
CA GLY A 189 -4.53 19.79 0.14
C GLY A 189 -3.76 19.80 1.45
N ASN A 190 -2.47 19.48 1.41
CA ASN A 190 -1.60 19.45 2.57
C ASN A 190 -0.52 20.56 2.49
N LYS A 191 0.02 20.94 3.64
CA LYS A 191 1.03 22.02 3.79
C LYS A 191 0.58 23.35 3.15
N THR A 192 -0.69 23.67 3.31
CA THR A 192 -1.26 24.96 2.89
C THR A 192 -1.01 26.01 3.96
N SER A 193 -0.70 27.24 3.54
CA SER A 193 -0.52 28.41 4.40
C SER A 193 -1.83 29.05 4.83
#